data_AF-A0A9W9WVK5-F1
#
_entry.id   AF-A0A9W9WVK5-F1
#
_cell.length_a   1.000
_cell.length_b   1.000
_cell.length_c   1.000
_cell.angle_alpha   90.00
_cell.angle_beta   90.00
_cell.angle_gamma   90.00
#
_symmetry.space_group_name_H-M   'P 1'
#
loop_
_entity.id
_entity.type
_entity.pdbx_description
1 polymer ?
#
loop_
_entity_poly.entity_id
_entity_poly.type
_entity_poly.pdbx_seq_one_letter_code
_entity_poly.pdbx_strand_id
1 'polypeptide(L)'
;MYMPNSQWTWSFAIVTLVQTVVTLGLECYIFANFQMQEKPNESPSSKTIPTFLALYGFGFIYELILVYDALRMKNTIQVIGLCACNLGLLIYGAVQVRQIKDAVSVLADNQMISPIVWAQSQPFLIIIPCIVALGSVLMVFVAWKLYDEFAWTIYKHISADLRMKRRYLTYQIYIALLKFDFFFFLGFTVQFLVVVSSSKHDAEFYLTIIAVPVTIIILVFAAWFVRRESTAGMIVIILLLFAAMGYFCFKLFRMYSLRTYAQYLPARPSMTFFAVITLTLIVITIVNACICTHNFHRGLKPHISKKKGRPDEKVTELSDNVSQVPSRMMID
;
A
#
# COMPACT_ATOMS: atom_id res chain seq x y z
N MET A 1 9.50 17.76 -10.40
CA MET A 1 8.47 17.65 -9.34
C MET A 1 7.11 17.73 -10.02
N TYR A 2 6.19 16.78 -9.81
CA TYR A 2 4.85 16.85 -10.41
C TYR A 2 3.98 17.82 -9.60
N MET A 3 3.33 18.78 -10.27
CA MET A 3 2.30 19.63 -9.68
C MET A 3 0.92 19.16 -10.15
N PRO A 4 -0.09 19.10 -9.26
CA PRO A 4 -1.46 18.77 -9.67
C PRO A 4 -2.00 19.85 -10.63
N ASN A 5 -2.68 19.41 -11.69
CA ASN A 5 -3.12 20.30 -12.77
C ASN A 5 -4.62 20.65 -12.71
N SER A 6 -5.41 19.91 -11.92
CA SER A 6 -6.86 20.10 -11.78
C SER A 6 -7.23 20.40 -10.33
N GLN A 7 -8.33 21.15 -10.13
CA GLN A 7 -8.88 21.44 -8.82
C GLN A 7 -9.17 20.16 -8.01
N TRP A 8 -9.62 19.09 -8.66
CA TRP A 8 -9.89 17.81 -7.99
C TRP A 8 -8.62 17.07 -7.60
N THR A 9 -7.59 17.13 -8.44
CA THR A 9 -6.26 16.56 -8.11
C THR A 9 -5.61 17.28 -6.94
N TRP A 10 -5.75 18.61 -6.86
CA TRP A 10 -5.32 19.40 -5.70
C TRP A 10 -6.13 19.08 -4.46
N SER A 11 -7.46 18.99 -4.59
CA SER A 11 -8.36 18.69 -3.47
C SER A 11 -8.02 17.33 -2.84
N PHE A 12 -7.78 16.30 -3.65
CA PHE A 12 -7.42 14.98 -3.13
C PHE A 12 -6.08 15.00 -2.39
N ALA A 13 -5.06 15.65 -2.98
CA ALA A 13 -3.76 15.80 -2.35
C ALA A 13 -3.82 16.60 -1.04
N ILE A 14 -4.56 17.71 -1.01
CA ILE A 14 -4.71 18.56 0.18
C ILE A 14 -5.46 17.81 1.28
N VAL A 15 -6.58 17.16 0.97
CA VAL A 15 -7.35 16.38 1.97
C VAL A 15 -6.45 15.32 2.60
N THR A 16 -5.71 14.56 1.78
CA THR A 16 -4.78 13.54 2.29
C THR A 16 -3.65 14.17 3.12
N LEU A 17 -3.07 15.28 2.67
CA LEU A 17 -1.98 15.96 3.36
C LEU A 17 -2.42 16.48 4.72
N VAL A 18 -3.56 17.16 4.77
CA VAL A 18 -4.12 17.69 6.02
C VAL A 18 -4.46 16.54 6.97
N GLN A 19 -5.11 15.48 6.49
CA GLN A 19 -5.39 14.29 7.30
C GLN A 19 -4.08 13.73 7.89
N THR A 20 -3.06 13.48 7.06
CA THR A 20 -1.78 12.93 7.50
C THR A 20 -1.03 13.84 8.48
N VAL A 21 -0.97 15.15 8.23
CA VAL A 21 -0.26 16.08 9.12
C VAL A 21 -0.93 16.14 10.50
N VAL A 22 -2.26 16.22 10.54
CA VAL A 22 -3.01 16.28 11.79
C VAL A 22 -2.89 14.96 12.55
N THR A 23 -3.07 13.81 11.89
CA THR A 23 -2.97 12.51 12.56
C THR A 23 -1.56 12.23 13.05
N LEU A 24 -0.52 12.50 12.25
CA LEU A 24 0.88 12.36 12.68
C LEU A 24 1.22 13.27 13.86
N GLY A 25 0.73 14.52 13.87
CA GLY A 25 0.95 15.44 14.97
C GLY A 25 0.39 14.90 16.30
N LEU A 26 -0.81 14.34 16.26
CA LEU A 26 -1.45 13.72 17.43
C LEU A 26 -0.75 12.42 17.86
N GLU A 27 -0.36 11.57 16.91
CA GLU A 27 0.42 10.35 17.16
C GLU A 27 1.78 10.65 17.81
N CYS A 28 2.49 11.66 17.32
CA CYS A 28 3.76 12.10 17.90
C CYS A 28 3.59 12.61 19.33
N TYR A 29 2.50 13.33 19.64
CA TYR A 29 2.18 13.74 20.99
C TYR A 29 1.96 12.54 21.92
N ILE A 30 1.14 11.57 21.50
CA ILE A 30 0.88 10.35 22.28
C ILE A 30 2.17 9.56 22.53
N PHE A 31 3.00 9.43 21.48
CA PHE A 31 4.31 8.76 21.56
C PHE A 31 5.24 9.45 22.56
N ALA A 32 5.38 10.79 22.47
CA ALA A 32 6.22 11.56 23.38
C ALA A 32 5.72 11.47 24.82
N ASN A 33 4.41 11.57 25.04
CA ASN A 33 3.81 11.48 26.37
C ASN A 33 4.09 10.11 27.02
N PHE A 34 4.01 9.04 26.23
CA PHE A 34 4.32 7.69 26.67
C PHE A 34 5.82 7.54 27.02
N GLN A 35 6.72 7.95 26.12
CA GLN A 35 8.17 7.81 26.31
C GLN A 35 8.71 8.63 27.48
N MET A 36 8.13 9.79 27.79
CA MET A 36 8.56 10.62 28.92
C MET A 36 8.15 10.04 30.28
N GLN A 37 7.08 9.24 30.33
CA GLN A 37 6.51 8.71 31.58
C GLN A 37 6.83 7.22 31.79
N GLU A 38 7.38 6.56 30.79
CA GLU A 38 7.81 5.17 30.84
C GLU A 38 9.18 5.04 31.51
N LYS A 39 9.27 4.15 32.51
CA LYS A 39 10.56 3.70 33.04
C LYS A 39 11.18 2.69 32.07
N PRO A 40 12.50 2.73 31.82
CA PRO A 40 13.18 1.77 30.96
C PRO A 40 12.86 0.32 31.36
N ASN A 41 12.29 -0.45 30.44
CA ASN A 41 11.88 -1.83 30.69
C ASN A 41 11.97 -2.65 29.39
N GLU A 42 12.36 -3.92 29.48
CA GLU A 42 12.42 -4.83 28.33
C GLU A 42 11.13 -5.63 28.10
N SER A 43 10.07 -5.33 28.86
CA SER A 43 8.79 -6.04 28.72
C SER A 43 8.21 -5.94 27.30
N PRO A 44 7.52 -6.98 26.80
CA PRO A 44 6.88 -6.95 25.48
C PRO A 44 5.88 -5.79 25.32
N SER A 45 5.19 -5.43 26.39
CA SER A 45 4.21 -4.33 26.41
C SER A 45 4.86 -2.95 26.16
N SER A 46 6.08 -2.75 26.65
CA SER A 46 6.87 -1.52 26.40
C SER A 46 7.15 -1.33 24.90
N LYS A 47 7.48 -2.41 24.19
CA LYS A 47 7.77 -2.37 22.75
C LYS A 47 6.50 -2.29 21.88
N THR A 48 5.36 -2.70 22.43
CA THR A 48 4.10 -2.82 21.68
C THR A 48 3.52 -1.46 21.27
N ILE A 49 3.45 -0.50 22.20
CA ILE A 49 2.85 0.82 21.95
C ILE A 49 3.65 1.63 20.91
N PRO A 50 4.99 1.80 21.04
CA PRO A 50 5.84 2.40 20.01
C PRO A 50 5.66 1.78 18.63
N THR A 51 5.59 0.45 18.56
CA THR A 51 5.46 -0.26 17.28
C THR A 51 4.15 0.05 16.58
N PHE A 52 3.04 0.11 17.32
CA PHE A 52 1.73 0.42 16.73
C PHE A 52 1.64 1.86 16.27
N LEU A 53 2.08 2.82 17.09
CA LEU A 53 2.12 4.25 16.72
C LEU A 53 3.03 4.48 15.51
N ALA A 54 4.23 3.89 15.50
CA ALA A 54 5.19 4.03 14.40
C ALA A 54 4.67 3.40 13.11
N LEU A 55 4.03 2.23 13.18
CA LEU A 55 3.43 1.61 12.00
C LEU A 55 2.29 2.45 11.44
N TYR A 56 1.45 3.02 12.32
CA TYR A 56 0.34 3.84 11.87
C TYR A 56 0.82 5.11 11.18
N GLY A 57 1.82 5.77 11.77
CA GLY A 57 2.47 6.92 11.15
C GLY A 57 3.12 6.58 9.81
N PHE A 58 3.81 5.44 9.71
CA PHE A 58 4.33 4.93 8.45
C PHE A 58 3.22 4.72 7.41
N GLY A 59 2.04 4.24 7.83
CA GLY A 59 0.86 4.11 6.98
C GLY A 59 0.42 5.41 6.33
N PHE A 60 0.27 6.49 7.11
CA PHE A 60 -0.11 7.78 6.55
C PHE A 60 0.96 8.38 5.63
N ILE A 61 2.25 8.22 5.97
CA ILE A 61 3.34 8.69 5.11
C ILE A 61 3.35 7.91 3.80
N TYR A 62 3.19 6.59 3.86
CA TYR A 62 3.15 5.73 2.69
C TYR A 62 1.94 6.05 1.80
N GLU A 63 0.78 6.31 2.42
CA GLU A 63 -0.42 6.77 1.72
C GLU A 63 -0.15 8.05 0.93
N LEU A 64 0.49 9.08 1.52
CA LEU A 64 0.86 10.30 0.79
C LEU A 64 1.77 10.05 -0.41
N ILE A 65 2.76 9.16 -0.26
CA ILE A 65 3.66 8.77 -1.36
C ILE A 65 2.84 8.14 -2.50
N LEU A 66 1.91 7.25 -2.16
CA LEU A 66 1.04 6.61 -3.14
C LEU A 66 0.03 7.57 -3.76
N VAL A 67 -0.47 8.57 -3.03
CA VAL A 67 -1.32 9.64 -3.56
C VAL A 67 -0.57 10.42 -4.64
N TYR A 68 0.65 10.87 -4.33
CA TYR A 68 1.49 11.58 -5.29
C TYR A 68 1.74 10.74 -6.55
N ASP A 69 2.07 9.47 -6.39
CA ASP A 69 2.31 8.57 -7.51
C ASP A 69 1.04 8.28 -8.32
N ALA A 70 -0.11 8.09 -7.67
CA ALA A 70 -1.41 7.87 -8.31
C ALA A 70 -1.83 9.07 -9.17
N LEU A 71 -1.70 10.28 -8.63
CA LEU A 71 -2.02 11.52 -9.33
C LEU A 71 -1.06 11.78 -10.49
N ARG A 72 0.25 11.60 -10.28
CA ARG A 72 1.27 11.76 -11.32
C ARG A 72 1.05 10.83 -12.51
N MET A 73 0.65 9.59 -12.24
CA MET A 73 0.40 8.57 -13.26
C MET A 73 -1.03 8.59 -13.79
N LYS A 74 -1.90 9.48 -13.26
CA LYS A 74 -3.35 9.52 -13.53
C LYS A 74 -3.99 8.13 -13.43
N ASN A 75 -3.58 7.36 -12.41
CA ASN A 75 -4.01 5.98 -12.22
C ASN A 75 -5.25 5.93 -11.32
N THR A 76 -6.42 5.87 -11.93
CA THR A 76 -7.72 5.81 -11.22
C THR A 76 -7.84 4.60 -10.29
N ILE A 77 -7.24 3.48 -10.68
CA ILE A 77 -7.32 2.24 -9.89
C ILE A 77 -6.55 2.39 -8.59
N GLN A 78 -5.39 3.06 -8.65
CA GLN A 78 -4.61 3.36 -7.46
C GLN A 78 -5.34 4.37 -6.55
N VAL A 79 -6.09 5.33 -7.09
CA VAL A 79 -6.94 6.24 -6.30
C VAL A 79 -8.05 5.49 -5.55
N ILE A 80 -8.72 4.55 -6.22
CA ILE A 80 -9.73 3.69 -5.57
C ILE A 80 -9.09 2.83 -4.47
N GLY A 81 -7.94 2.22 -4.77
CA GLY A 81 -7.16 1.46 -3.80
C GLY A 81 -6.71 2.29 -2.59
N LEU A 82 -6.37 3.57 -2.79
CA LEU A 82 -6.04 4.50 -1.71
C LEU A 82 -7.23 4.78 -0.80
N CYS A 83 -8.43 4.96 -1.36
CA CYS A 83 -9.64 5.11 -0.54
C CYS A 83 -9.90 3.87 0.32
N ALA A 84 -9.71 2.67 -0.25
CA ALA A 84 -9.82 1.41 0.50
C ALA A 84 -8.72 1.27 1.58
N CYS A 85 -7.50 1.72 1.30
CA CYS A 85 -6.42 1.73 2.27
C CYS A 85 -6.67 2.73 3.40
N ASN A 86 -7.22 3.91 3.11
CA ASN A 86 -7.59 4.88 4.15
C ASN A 86 -8.67 4.31 5.08
N LEU A 87 -9.66 3.58 4.53
CA LEU A 87 -10.62 2.83 5.34
C LEU A 87 -9.92 1.76 6.20
N GLY A 88 -8.89 1.12 5.68
CA GLY A 88 -8.06 0.20 6.44
C GLY A 88 -7.31 0.89 7.60
N LEU A 89 -6.76 2.08 7.36
CA LEU A 89 -6.14 2.93 8.39
C LEU A 89 -7.16 3.40 9.43
N LEU A 90 -8.41 3.66 9.04
CA LEU A 90 -9.49 3.95 9.98
C LEU A 90 -9.77 2.77 10.92
N ILE A 91 -9.92 1.56 10.36
CA ILE A 91 -10.14 0.34 11.15
C ILE A 91 -8.95 0.09 12.08
N TYR A 92 -7.73 0.28 11.57
CA TYR A 92 -6.53 0.14 12.38
C TYR A 92 -6.53 1.11 13.56
N GLY A 93 -6.78 2.39 13.34
CA GLY A 93 -6.85 3.40 14.41
C GLY A 93 -7.91 3.05 15.46
N ALA A 94 -9.08 2.56 15.04
CA ALA A 94 -10.11 2.12 15.97
C ALA A 94 -9.69 0.92 16.83
N VAL A 95 -8.98 -0.06 16.24
CA VAL A 95 -8.44 -1.23 16.95
C VAL A 95 -7.31 -0.81 17.91
N GLN A 96 -6.45 0.11 17.47
CA GLN A 96 -5.28 0.58 18.21
C GLN A 96 -5.66 1.21 19.56
N VAL A 97 -6.79 1.92 19.67
CA VAL A 97 -7.26 2.50 20.94
C VAL A 97 -7.37 1.42 22.04
N ARG A 98 -7.96 0.27 21.71
CA ARG A 98 -8.12 -0.84 22.65
C ARG A 98 -6.77 -1.48 22.98
N GLN A 99 -5.92 -1.68 21.98
CA GLN A 99 -4.61 -2.29 22.19
C GLN A 99 -3.68 -1.43 23.05
N ILE A 100 -3.69 -0.10 22.87
CA ILE A 100 -2.92 0.81 23.70
C ILE A 100 -3.49 0.83 25.11
N LYS A 101 -4.81 0.82 25.29
CA LYS A 101 -5.44 0.72 26.62
C LYS A 101 -4.94 -0.51 27.38
N ASP A 102 -5.03 -1.67 26.75
CA ASP A 102 -4.65 -2.95 27.37
C ASP A 102 -3.14 -2.97 27.71
N ALA A 103 -2.30 -2.45 26.81
CA ALA A 103 -0.86 -2.35 27.04
C ALA A 103 -0.51 -1.37 28.18
N VAL A 104 -1.17 -0.21 28.25
CA VAL A 104 -0.97 0.76 29.33
C VAL A 104 -1.46 0.21 30.67
N SER A 105 -2.59 -0.51 30.72
CA SER A 105 -3.05 -1.13 31.97
C SER A 105 -2.04 -2.15 32.51
N VAL A 106 -1.47 -3.00 31.65
CA VAL A 106 -0.44 -3.97 32.05
C VAL A 106 0.81 -3.27 32.57
N LEU A 107 1.22 -2.16 31.97
CA LEU A 107 2.40 -1.40 32.42
C LEU A 107 2.15 -0.63 33.71
N ALA A 108 0.93 -0.12 33.91
CA ALA A 108 0.51 0.54 35.14
C ALA A 108 0.44 -0.45 36.32
N ASP A 109 -0.13 -1.64 36.11
CA ASP A 109 -0.18 -2.71 37.11
C ASP A 109 1.22 -3.13 37.57
N ASN A 110 2.19 -3.13 36.66
CA ASN A 110 3.60 -3.41 36.94
C ASN A 110 4.39 -2.19 37.49
N GLN A 111 3.73 -1.07 37.79
CA GLN A 111 4.35 0.18 38.26
C GLN A 111 5.45 0.76 37.34
N MET A 112 5.38 0.44 36.04
CA MET A 112 6.33 0.86 35.02
C MET A 112 5.94 2.20 34.39
N ILE A 113 4.66 2.58 34.48
CA ILE A 113 4.08 3.78 33.89
C ILE A 113 3.12 4.44 34.87
N SER A 114 3.05 5.77 34.85
CA SER A 114 2.04 6.52 35.60
C SER A 114 0.64 6.29 35.03
N PRO A 115 -0.38 5.99 35.87
CA PRO A 115 -1.75 5.79 35.39
C PRO A 115 -2.34 7.03 34.71
N ILE A 116 -1.76 8.21 34.90
CA ILE A 116 -2.20 9.46 34.27
C ILE A 116 -1.94 9.49 32.75
N VAL A 117 -0.99 8.69 32.23
CA VAL A 117 -0.68 8.62 30.78
C VAL A 117 -1.93 8.29 29.99
N TRP A 118 -2.73 7.32 30.46
CA TRP A 118 -3.96 6.94 29.77
C TRP A 118 -4.96 8.09 29.73
N ALA A 119 -5.19 8.77 30.85
CA ALA A 119 -6.14 9.88 30.92
C ALA A 119 -5.75 11.04 29.98
N GLN A 120 -4.46 11.29 29.81
CA GLN A 120 -3.95 12.31 28.88
C GLN A 120 -4.02 11.89 27.41
N SER A 121 -3.73 10.63 27.09
CA SER A 121 -3.65 10.14 25.71
C SER A 121 -5.00 9.67 25.14
N GLN A 122 -5.93 9.23 25.98
CA GLN A 122 -7.25 8.72 25.58
C GLN A 122 -8.06 9.67 24.67
N PRO A 123 -8.20 10.98 24.95
CA PRO A 123 -8.97 11.86 24.06
C PRO A 123 -8.37 11.95 22.66
N PHE A 124 -7.04 11.96 22.55
CA PHE A 124 -6.34 12.02 21.26
C PHE A 124 -6.45 10.68 20.50
N LEU A 125 -6.37 9.55 21.20
CA LEU A 125 -6.58 8.24 20.59
C LEU A 125 -7.98 8.06 20.00
N ILE A 126 -8.99 8.72 20.57
CA ILE A 126 -10.37 8.67 20.05
C ILE A 126 -10.58 9.67 18.90
N ILE A 127 -9.97 10.87 18.97
CA ILE A 127 -10.17 11.89 17.94
C ILE A 127 -9.50 11.51 16.61
N ILE A 128 -8.39 10.75 16.64
CA ILE A 128 -7.65 10.34 15.44
C ILE A 128 -8.55 9.53 14.48
N PRO A 129 -9.22 8.42 14.89
CA PRO A 129 -10.19 7.75 14.02
C PRO A 129 -11.32 8.64 13.52
N CYS A 130 -11.80 9.61 14.31
CA CYS A 130 -12.84 10.54 13.86
C CYS A 130 -12.33 11.44 12.71
N ILE A 131 -11.10 11.93 12.80
CA ILE A 131 -10.46 12.75 11.76
C ILE A 131 -10.23 11.91 10.49
N VAL A 132 -9.74 10.67 10.64
CA VAL A 132 -9.54 9.75 9.52
C VAL A 132 -10.86 9.35 8.88
N ALA A 133 -11.95 9.21 9.65
CA ALA A 133 -13.27 8.93 9.12
C ALA A 133 -13.80 10.10 8.27
N LEU A 134 -13.67 11.33 8.76
CA LEU A 134 -14.01 12.53 8.00
C LEU A 134 -13.18 12.63 6.72
N GLY A 135 -11.86 12.46 6.82
CA GLY A 135 -10.97 12.48 5.68
C GLY A 135 -11.25 11.34 4.69
N SER A 136 -11.66 10.15 5.15
CA SER A 136 -12.11 9.04 4.30
C SER A 136 -13.34 9.41 3.49
N VAL A 137 -14.34 10.04 4.10
CA VAL A 137 -15.55 10.50 3.40
C VAL A 137 -15.19 11.54 2.34
N LEU A 138 -14.35 12.52 2.69
CA LEU A 138 -13.87 13.54 1.77
C LEU A 138 -13.04 12.94 0.61
N MET A 139 -12.15 11.99 0.90
CA MET A 139 -11.36 11.29 -0.10
C MET A 139 -12.24 10.50 -1.07
N VAL A 140 -13.25 9.77 -0.59
CA VAL A 140 -14.18 9.03 -1.44
C VAL A 140 -14.98 9.98 -2.33
N PHE A 141 -15.46 11.10 -1.78
CA PHE A 141 -16.17 12.12 -2.56
C PHE A 141 -15.30 12.71 -3.69
N VAL A 142 -14.06 13.10 -3.37
CA VAL A 142 -13.14 13.65 -4.37
C VAL A 142 -12.67 12.58 -5.36
N ALA A 143 -12.47 11.34 -4.92
CA ALA A 143 -12.12 10.20 -5.77
C ALA A 143 -13.21 9.91 -6.81
N TRP A 144 -14.48 10.06 -6.44
CA TRP A 144 -15.60 9.93 -7.39
C TRP A 144 -15.50 10.97 -8.51
N LYS A 145 -15.18 12.23 -8.20
CA LYS A 145 -14.96 13.28 -9.22
C LYS A 145 -13.71 13.04 -10.06
N LEU A 146 -12.63 12.55 -9.44
CA LEU A 146 -11.40 12.16 -10.15
C LEU A 146 -11.62 10.98 -11.10
N TYR A 147 -12.49 10.04 -10.73
CA TYR A 147 -12.83 8.91 -11.59
C TYR A 147 -13.37 9.40 -12.94
N ASP A 148 -14.33 10.33 -12.92
CA ASP A 148 -14.91 10.92 -14.13
C ASP A 148 -13.85 11.66 -14.97
N GLU A 149 -13.01 12.48 -14.32
CA GLU A 149 -11.96 13.26 -15.00
C GLU A 149 -10.88 12.36 -15.65
N PHE A 150 -10.45 11.31 -14.96
CA PHE A 150 -9.45 10.38 -15.47
C PHE A 150 -10.03 9.44 -16.51
N ALA A 151 -11.27 8.97 -16.36
CA ALA A 151 -11.96 8.17 -17.36
C ALA A 151 -12.08 8.93 -18.69
N TRP A 152 -12.41 10.22 -18.62
CA TRP A 152 -12.50 11.11 -19.79
C TRP A 152 -11.13 11.33 -20.47
N THR A 153 -10.07 11.54 -19.68
CA THR A 153 -8.70 11.71 -20.20
C THR A 153 -8.18 10.44 -20.89
N ILE A 154 -8.45 9.26 -20.31
CA ILE A 154 -8.05 7.96 -20.88
C ILE A 154 -8.83 7.68 -22.18
N TYR A 155 -10.10 8.07 -22.26
CA TYR A 155 -10.89 7.95 -23.49
C TYR A 155 -10.25 8.74 -24.63
N LYS A 156 -9.87 10.01 -24.39
CA LYS A 156 -9.34 10.90 -25.43
C LYS A 156 -7.98 10.47 -26.01
N HIS A 157 -7.12 9.83 -25.23
CA HIS A 157 -5.79 9.39 -25.68
C HIS A 157 -5.70 7.94 -26.17
N ILE A 158 -6.63 7.06 -25.80
CA ILE A 158 -6.61 5.62 -26.14
C ILE A 158 -7.86 5.24 -26.94
N SER A 159 -8.11 5.93 -28.05
CA SER A 159 -9.36 5.80 -28.82
C SER A 159 -9.32 4.84 -30.02
N ALA A 160 -8.23 4.12 -30.31
CA ALA A 160 -8.20 3.23 -31.49
C ALA A 160 -8.17 1.71 -31.18
N ASP A 161 -7.63 1.27 -30.04
CA ASP A 161 -7.54 -0.17 -29.73
C ASP A 161 -7.94 -0.51 -28.28
N LEU A 162 -9.17 -1.02 -28.13
CA LEU A 162 -9.75 -1.47 -26.87
C LEU A 162 -8.99 -2.65 -26.25
N ARG A 163 -8.37 -3.51 -27.05
CA ARG A 163 -7.63 -4.69 -26.56
C ARG A 163 -6.33 -4.25 -25.90
N MET A 164 -5.64 -3.28 -26.49
CA MET A 164 -4.42 -2.70 -25.92
C MET A 164 -4.70 -1.93 -24.63
N LYS A 165 -5.79 -1.15 -24.58
CA LYS A 165 -6.27 -0.46 -23.38
C LYS A 165 -6.48 -1.43 -22.22
N ARG A 166 -7.15 -2.56 -22.47
CA ARG A 166 -7.41 -3.58 -21.44
C ARG A 166 -6.11 -4.16 -20.87
N ARG A 167 -5.13 -4.50 -21.73
CA ARG A 167 -3.84 -5.05 -21.30
C ARG A 167 -3.03 -4.05 -20.46
N TYR A 168 -3.02 -2.78 -20.87
CA TYR A 168 -2.37 -1.71 -20.10
C TYR A 168 -3.03 -1.51 -18.73
N LEU A 169 -4.36 -1.56 -18.68
CA LEU A 169 -5.10 -1.46 -17.43
C LEU A 169 -4.79 -2.63 -16.49
N THR A 170 -4.75 -3.88 -16.98
CA THR A 170 -4.34 -5.04 -16.16
C THR A 170 -2.92 -4.86 -15.62
N TYR A 171 -1.99 -4.38 -16.43
CA TYR A 171 -0.63 -4.07 -15.98
C TYR A 171 -0.62 -3.00 -14.86
N GLN A 172 -1.41 -1.93 -15.00
CA GLN A 172 -1.53 -0.90 -13.99
C GLN A 172 -2.16 -1.42 -12.68
N ILE A 173 -3.19 -2.27 -12.78
CA ILE A 173 -3.77 -2.97 -11.61
C ILE A 173 -2.67 -3.74 -10.89
N TYR A 174 -1.93 -4.56 -11.62
CA TYR A 174 -0.88 -5.40 -11.04
C TYR A 174 0.20 -4.58 -10.32
N ILE A 175 0.69 -3.51 -10.95
CA ILE A 175 1.68 -2.62 -10.32
C ILE A 175 1.09 -1.88 -9.11
N ALA A 176 -0.19 -1.51 -9.12
CA ALA A 176 -0.84 -0.91 -7.96
C ALA A 176 -0.97 -1.91 -6.80
N LEU A 177 -1.40 -3.14 -7.08
CA LEU A 177 -1.49 -4.22 -6.09
C LEU A 177 -0.14 -4.49 -5.43
N LEU A 178 0.96 -4.57 -6.18
CA LEU A 178 2.30 -4.77 -5.61
C LEU A 178 2.72 -3.68 -4.62
N LYS A 179 2.23 -2.43 -4.79
CA LYS A 179 2.50 -1.34 -3.84
C LYS A 179 1.69 -1.51 -2.56
N PHE A 180 0.42 -1.87 -2.67
CA PHE A 180 -0.41 -2.16 -1.51
C PHE A 180 0.11 -3.39 -0.75
N ASP A 181 0.47 -4.46 -1.48
CA ASP A 181 1.10 -5.67 -0.93
C ASP A 181 2.36 -5.33 -0.12
N PHE A 182 3.22 -4.43 -0.62
CA PHE A 182 4.40 -3.98 0.11
C PHE A 182 4.05 -3.44 1.50
N PHE A 183 3.04 -2.58 1.61
CA PHE A 183 2.65 -1.98 2.89
C PHE A 183 2.10 -3.01 3.88
N PHE A 184 1.10 -3.80 3.46
CA PHE A 184 0.46 -4.75 4.37
C PHE A 184 1.38 -5.92 4.73
N PHE A 185 2.22 -6.38 3.80
CA PHE A 185 3.23 -7.39 4.09
C PHE A 185 4.24 -6.86 5.10
N LEU A 186 4.85 -5.70 4.83
CA LEU A 186 5.86 -5.11 5.71
C LEU A 186 5.27 -4.80 7.08
N GLY A 187 4.06 -4.23 7.13
CA GLY A 187 3.40 -3.91 8.39
C GLY A 187 3.15 -5.14 9.24
N PHE A 188 2.66 -6.23 8.64
CA PHE A 188 2.53 -7.51 9.34
C PHE A 188 3.87 -8.03 9.84
N THR A 189 4.90 -8.06 9.00
CA THR A 189 6.21 -8.62 9.38
C THR A 189 6.89 -7.80 10.47
N VAL A 190 6.83 -6.47 10.42
CA VAL A 190 7.40 -5.59 11.45
C VAL A 190 6.66 -5.76 12.78
N GLN A 191 5.33 -5.77 12.77
CA GLN A 191 4.57 -6.06 13.99
C GLN A 191 4.94 -7.43 14.57
N PHE A 192 5.03 -8.45 13.70
CA PHE A 192 5.34 -9.81 14.13
C PHE A 192 6.74 -9.90 14.72
N LEU A 193 7.70 -9.27 14.07
CA LEU A 193 9.09 -9.22 14.50
C LEU A 193 9.21 -8.58 15.88
N VAL A 194 8.69 -7.37 16.06
CA VAL A 194 8.93 -6.57 17.26
C VAL A 194 8.07 -7.02 18.44
N VAL A 195 6.79 -7.34 18.22
CA VAL A 195 5.86 -7.61 19.33
C VAL A 195 5.90 -9.08 19.77
N VAL A 196 6.06 -10.01 18.82
CA VAL A 196 5.98 -11.44 19.13
C VAL A 196 7.37 -12.07 19.14
N SER A 197 8.18 -11.81 18.11
CA SER A 197 9.40 -12.56 17.90
C SER A 197 10.59 -12.09 18.74
N SER A 198 10.63 -10.81 19.14
CA SER A 198 11.71 -10.23 19.97
C SER A 198 11.84 -10.85 21.36
N SER A 199 10.82 -11.58 21.84
CA SER A 199 10.84 -12.14 23.20
C SER A 199 11.68 -13.42 23.33
N LYS A 200 11.93 -14.16 22.23
CA LYS A 200 12.50 -15.51 22.32
C LYS A 200 13.81 -15.73 21.57
N HIS A 201 14.25 -14.81 20.70
CA HIS A 201 15.51 -14.93 19.93
C HIS A 201 15.73 -16.32 19.28
N ASP A 202 14.64 -17.01 18.94
CA ASP A 202 14.65 -18.34 18.33
C ASP A 202 14.97 -18.26 16.83
N ALA A 203 15.13 -19.40 16.16
CA ALA A 203 15.29 -19.47 14.70
C ALA A 203 14.20 -18.67 13.94
N GLU A 204 12.98 -18.61 14.47
CA GLU A 204 11.89 -17.83 13.90
C GLU A 204 12.15 -16.32 13.86
N PHE A 205 12.89 -15.78 14.84
CA PHE A 205 13.27 -14.37 14.87
C PHE A 205 14.21 -14.04 13.72
N TYR A 206 15.28 -14.81 13.56
CA TYR A 206 16.24 -14.62 12.47
C TYR A 206 15.59 -14.83 11.09
N LEU A 207 14.73 -15.84 10.95
CA LEU A 207 13.97 -16.05 9.71
C LEU A 207 13.06 -14.87 9.38
N THR A 208 12.42 -14.26 10.39
CA THR A 208 11.55 -13.09 10.19
C THR A 208 12.37 -11.85 9.82
N ILE A 209 13.54 -11.65 10.41
CA ILE A 209 14.47 -10.58 10.03
C ILE A 209 14.84 -10.71 8.55
N ILE A 210 15.16 -11.91 8.10
CA ILE A 210 15.52 -12.19 6.69
C ILE A 210 14.31 -12.05 5.76
N ALA A 211 13.11 -12.39 6.23
CA ALA A 211 11.89 -12.29 5.44
C ALA A 211 11.58 -10.85 5.00
N VAL A 212 11.90 -9.84 5.82
CA VAL A 212 11.67 -8.42 5.47
C VAL A 212 12.40 -8.02 4.17
N PRO A 213 13.74 -8.07 4.06
CA PRO A 213 14.42 -7.70 2.83
C PRO A 213 14.09 -8.64 1.66
N VAL A 214 13.92 -9.95 1.91
CA VAL A 214 13.57 -10.91 0.86
C VAL A 214 12.24 -10.55 0.20
N THR A 215 11.25 -10.12 0.96
CA THR A 215 9.93 -9.79 0.41
C THR A 215 9.94 -8.51 -0.41
N ILE A 216 10.71 -7.51 0.01
CA ILE A 216 10.98 -6.30 -0.79
C ILE A 216 11.63 -6.68 -2.12
N ILE A 217 12.64 -7.56 -2.09
CA ILE A 217 13.32 -8.05 -3.29
C ILE A 217 12.34 -8.78 -4.23
N ILE A 218 11.49 -9.66 -3.69
CA ILE A 218 10.47 -10.38 -4.47
C ILE A 218 9.52 -9.40 -5.15
N LEU A 219 9.01 -8.39 -4.45
CA LEU A 219 8.08 -7.40 -5.02
C LEU A 219 8.74 -6.53 -6.10
N VAL A 220 10.01 -6.15 -5.90
CA VAL A 220 10.79 -5.41 -6.92
C VAL A 220 11.02 -6.27 -8.16
N PHE A 221 11.40 -7.54 -7.99
CA PHE A 221 11.53 -8.47 -9.12
C PHE A 221 10.19 -8.73 -9.81
N ALA A 222 9.09 -8.82 -9.06
CA ALA A 222 7.74 -8.94 -9.61
C ALA A 222 7.41 -7.77 -10.55
N ALA A 223 7.70 -6.54 -10.12
CA ALA A 223 7.53 -5.34 -10.94
C ALA A 223 8.50 -5.28 -12.13
N TRP A 224 9.70 -5.83 -11.99
CA TRP A 224 10.70 -5.86 -13.05
C TRP A 224 10.40 -6.89 -14.14
N PHE A 225 10.05 -8.12 -13.76
CA PHE A 225 9.73 -9.20 -14.70
C PHE A 225 8.48 -8.91 -15.51
N VAL A 226 7.45 -8.32 -14.90
CA VAL A 226 6.23 -7.93 -15.62
C VAL A 226 6.52 -6.83 -16.66
N ARG A 227 7.43 -5.89 -16.35
CA ARG A 227 7.85 -4.84 -17.31
C ARG A 227 8.64 -5.40 -18.49
N ARG A 228 9.42 -6.45 -18.26
CA ARG A 228 10.19 -7.12 -19.31
C ARG A 228 9.39 -8.15 -20.11
N GLU A 229 8.13 -8.42 -19.71
CA GLU A 229 7.30 -9.50 -20.25
C GLU A 229 8.01 -10.86 -20.19
N SER A 230 8.74 -11.14 -19.10
CA SER A 230 9.42 -12.43 -18.91
C SER A 230 8.44 -13.45 -18.32
N THR A 231 7.98 -14.40 -19.15
CA THR A 231 7.11 -15.51 -18.71
C THR A 231 7.76 -16.36 -17.63
N ALA A 232 9.02 -16.77 -17.82
CA ALA A 232 9.75 -17.57 -16.84
C ALA A 232 9.87 -16.86 -15.48
N GLY A 233 10.22 -15.57 -15.48
CA GLY A 233 10.29 -14.77 -14.26
C GLY A 233 8.94 -14.62 -13.57
N MET A 234 7.85 -14.41 -14.33
CA MET A 234 6.51 -14.34 -13.76
C MET A 234 6.04 -15.66 -13.15
N ILE A 235 6.37 -16.81 -13.76
CA ILE A 235 6.05 -18.13 -13.19
C ILE A 235 6.72 -18.29 -11.82
N VAL A 236 8.01 -17.92 -11.71
CA VAL A 236 8.72 -17.95 -10.43
C VAL A 236 8.05 -17.04 -9.39
N ILE A 237 7.68 -15.81 -9.79
CA ILE A 237 6.97 -14.87 -8.89
C ILE A 237 5.63 -15.42 -8.45
N ILE A 238 4.84 -16.03 -9.34
CA ILE A 238 3.55 -16.64 -9.00
C ILE A 238 3.75 -17.75 -7.96
N LEU A 239 4.74 -18.63 -8.15
CA LEU A 239 5.06 -19.69 -7.18
C LEU A 239 5.47 -19.11 -5.82
N LEU A 240 6.26 -18.03 -5.80
CA LEU A 240 6.64 -17.34 -4.57
C LEU A 240 5.44 -16.67 -3.89
N LEU A 241 4.48 -16.13 -4.65
CA LEU A 241 3.24 -15.58 -4.09
C LEU A 241 2.35 -16.68 -3.48
N PHE A 242 2.29 -17.87 -4.08
CA PHE A 242 1.62 -19.03 -3.47
C PHE A 242 2.32 -19.46 -2.18
N ALA A 243 3.66 -19.46 -2.14
CA ALA A 243 4.41 -19.75 -0.92
C ALA A 243 4.15 -18.69 0.17
N ALA A 244 4.11 -17.41 -0.20
CA ALA A 244 3.75 -16.32 0.71
C ALA A 244 2.32 -16.47 1.26
N MET A 245 1.36 -16.84 0.41
CA MET A 245 -0.01 -17.15 0.83
C MET A 245 -0.03 -18.28 1.87
N GLY A 246 0.70 -19.37 1.62
CA GLY A 246 0.84 -20.48 2.57
C GLY A 246 1.45 -20.04 3.91
N TYR A 247 2.48 -19.19 3.87
CA TYR A 247 3.08 -18.62 5.07
C TYR A 247 2.09 -17.79 5.89
N PHE A 248 1.30 -16.91 5.25
CA PHE A 248 0.29 -16.12 5.95
C PHE A 248 -0.82 -16.99 6.53
N CYS A 249 -1.29 -18.01 5.82
CA CYS A 249 -2.24 -18.99 6.34
C CYS A 249 -1.69 -19.69 7.58
N PHE A 250 -0.43 -20.15 7.54
CA PHE A 250 0.23 -20.78 8.67
C PHE A 250 0.33 -19.84 9.88
N LYS A 251 0.73 -18.58 9.66
CA LYS A 251 0.83 -17.59 10.73
C LYS A 251 -0.54 -17.25 11.33
N LEU A 252 -1.56 -17.09 10.49
CA LEU A 252 -2.92 -16.86 10.94
C LEU A 252 -3.40 -18.03 11.80
N PHE A 253 -3.21 -19.28 11.37
CA PHE A 253 -3.52 -20.45 12.19
C PHE A 253 -2.78 -20.44 13.53
N ARG A 254 -1.48 -20.14 13.51
CA ARG A 254 -0.65 -20.10 14.72
C ARG A 254 -1.12 -19.07 15.73
N MET A 255 -1.62 -17.91 15.29
CA MET A 255 -2.18 -16.88 16.18
C MET A 255 -3.35 -17.38 17.04
N TYR A 256 -4.12 -18.34 16.52
CA TYR A 256 -5.28 -18.91 17.21
C TYR A 256 -5.01 -20.28 17.85
N SER A 257 -3.82 -20.83 17.68
CA SER A 257 -3.46 -22.11 18.29
C SER A 257 -3.21 -21.98 19.80
N LEU A 258 -3.72 -22.95 20.58
CA LEU A 258 -3.64 -22.96 22.06
C LEU A 258 -2.22 -22.80 22.61
N ARG A 259 -1.23 -23.40 21.93
CA ARG A 259 0.18 -23.40 22.40
C ARG A 259 0.85 -22.03 22.31
N THR A 260 0.45 -21.20 21.34
CA THR A 260 1.08 -19.89 21.13
C THR A 260 0.16 -18.72 21.39
N TYR A 261 -1.11 -18.98 21.73
CA TYR A 261 -2.16 -18.00 21.98
C TYR A 261 -1.70 -16.80 22.84
N ALA A 262 -1.06 -17.07 23.98
CA ALA A 262 -0.64 -16.03 24.92
C ALA A 262 0.41 -15.06 24.33
N GLN A 263 1.25 -15.52 23.40
CA GLN A 263 2.31 -14.70 22.80
C GLN A 263 1.74 -13.66 21.82
N TYR A 264 0.62 -13.97 21.17
CA TYR A 264 0.00 -13.08 20.18
C TYR A 264 -1.04 -12.15 20.80
N LEU A 265 -1.47 -12.40 22.04
CA LEU A 265 -2.62 -11.72 22.66
C LEU A 265 -2.59 -10.18 22.52
N PRO A 266 -1.47 -9.47 22.78
CA PRO A 266 -1.43 -8.00 22.70
C PRO A 266 -1.64 -7.47 21.27
N ALA A 267 -1.10 -8.16 20.26
CA ALA A 267 -1.12 -7.72 18.87
C ALA A 267 -2.15 -8.44 18.00
N ARG A 268 -2.84 -9.45 18.52
CA ARG A 268 -3.71 -10.33 17.72
C ARG A 268 -4.78 -9.58 16.92
N PRO A 269 -5.52 -8.60 17.46
CA PRO A 269 -6.53 -7.89 16.68
C PRO A 269 -5.95 -7.21 15.44
N SER A 270 -4.88 -6.42 15.60
CA SER A 270 -4.24 -5.73 14.47
C SER A 270 -3.51 -6.67 13.53
N MET A 271 -2.81 -7.69 14.05
CA MET A 271 -2.13 -8.68 13.22
C MET A 271 -3.10 -9.53 12.39
N THR A 272 -4.24 -9.92 12.96
CA THR A 272 -5.28 -10.66 12.22
C THR A 272 -5.83 -9.79 11.10
N PHE A 273 -6.10 -8.51 11.38
CA PHE A 273 -6.56 -7.56 10.38
C PHE A 273 -5.59 -7.44 9.21
N PHE A 274 -4.29 -7.24 9.50
CA PHE A 274 -3.24 -7.22 8.48
C PHE A 274 -3.14 -8.55 7.73
N ALA A 275 -3.18 -9.70 8.41
CA ALA A 275 -3.09 -11.00 7.76
C ALA A 275 -4.25 -11.28 6.79
N VAL A 276 -5.48 -10.93 7.16
CA VAL A 276 -6.67 -11.13 6.32
C VAL A 276 -6.63 -10.24 5.09
N ILE A 277 -6.26 -8.96 5.24
CA ILE A 277 -6.10 -8.06 4.10
C ILE A 277 -4.98 -8.54 3.19
N THR A 278 -3.82 -8.90 3.74
CA THR A 278 -2.69 -9.40 2.94
C THR A 278 -3.05 -10.68 2.18
N LEU A 279 -3.76 -11.63 2.81
CA LEU A 279 -4.24 -12.83 2.11
C LEU A 279 -5.18 -12.47 0.95
N THR A 280 -6.10 -11.54 1.18
CA THR A 280 -7.03 -11.07 0.15
C THR A 280 -6.29 -10.41 -1.02
N LEU A 281 -5.34 -9.52 -0.72
CA LEU A 281 -4.54 -8.85 -1.75
C LEU A 281 -3.67 -9.84 -2.52
N ILE A 282 -2.99 -10.79 -1.84
CA ILE A 282 -2.18 -11.82 -2.50
C ILE A 282 -3.01 -12.64 -3.49
N VAL A 283 -4.24 -13.05 -3.14
CA VAL A 283 -5.12 -13.78 -4.05
C VAL A 283 -5.42 -12.93 -5.30
N ILE A 284 -5.78 -11.67 -5.12
CA ILE A 284 -6.06 -10.75 -6.22
C ILE A 284 -4.78 -10.51 -7.07
N THR A 285 -3.61 -10.42 -6.44
CA THR A 285 -2.31 -10.25 -7.10
C THR A 285 -1.94 -11.47 -7.93
N ILE A 286 -2.15 -12.69 -7.42
CA ILE A 286 -1.91 -13.94 -8.16
C ILE A 286 -2.80 -14.00 -9.41
N VAL A 287 -4.10 -13.70 -9.27
CA VAL A 287 -5.02 -13.67 -10.41
C VAL A 287 -4.56 -12.66 -11.47
N ASN A 288 -4.19 -11.44 -11.05
CA ASN A 288 -3.70 -10.41 -11.97
C ASN A 288 -2.34 -10.78 -12.59
N ALA A 289 -1.45 -11.46 -11.86
CA ALA A 289 -0.18 -11.97 -12.40
C ALA A 289 -0.41 -12.99 -13.52
N CYS A 290 -1.37 -13.92 -13.34
CA CYS A 290 -1.75 -14.89 -14.36
C CYS A 290 -2.31 -14.19 -15.62
N ILE A 291 -3.21 -13.22 -15.44
CA ILE A 291 -3.80 -12.46 -16.56
C ILE A 291 -2.72 -11.65 -17.29
N CYS A 292 -1.81 -11.00 -16.56
CA CYS A 292 -0.66 -10.30 -17.14
C CYS A 292 0.19 -11.24 -17.97
N THR A 293 0.55 -12.42 -17.44
CA THR A 293 1.41 -13.41 -18.10
C THR A 293 0.77 -13.94 -19.38
N HIS A 294 -0.53 -14.22 -19.37
CA HIS A 294 -1.27 -14.64 -20.57
C HIS A 294 -1.33 -13.55 -21.66
N ASN A 295 -1.20 -12.28 -21.28
CA ASN A 295 -1.23 -11.14 -22.19
C ASN A 295 0.14 -10.74 -22.76
N PHE A 296 1.23 -11.42 -22.38
CA PHE A 296 2.59 -11.12 -22.85
C PHE A 296 2.77 -11.36 -24.36
N HIS A 297 3.77 -10.68 -24.94
CA HIS A 297 4.15 -10.74 -26.36
C HIS A 297 3.09 -10.25 -27.35
N ARG A 298 2.00 -9.64 -26.88
CA ARG A 298 0.95 -9.08 -27.74
C ARG A 298 1.12 -7.56 -27.98
N GLY A 299 2.35 -7.05 -27.90
CA GLY A 299 2.69 -5.66 -28.28
C GLY A 299 2.65 -4.60 -27.17
N LEU A 300 2.54 -4.98 -25.89
CA LEU A 300 2.46 -4.05 -24.74
C LEU A 300 3.82 -3.43 -24.36
N LYS A 301 4.92 -4.18 -24.54
CA LYS A 301 6.30 -3.80 -24.22
C LYS A 301 6.74 -2.40 -24.68
N PRO A 302 6.49 -1.94 -25.93
CA PRO A 302 6.92 -0.61 -26.39
C PRO A 302 6.25 0.55 -25.63
N HIS A 303 5.03 0.35 -25.13
CA HIS A 303 4.26 1.37 -24.42
C HIS A 303 4.62 1.46 -22.93
N ILE A 304 5.13 0.37 -22.36
CA ILE A 304 5.62 0.32 -20.97
C ILE A 304 7.09 0.77 -20.88
N SER A 305 7.91 0.43 -21.89
CA SER A 305 9.35 0.71 -21.90
C SER A 305 9.73 2.12 -22.36
N LYS A 306 8.83 2.87 -23.03
CA LYS A 306 9.07 4.27 -23.41
C LYS A 306 8.76 5.21 -22.24
N LYS A 307 9.71 5.42 -21.34
CA LYS A 307 9.78 6.69 -20.58
C LYS A 307 11.23 7.09 -20.29
N LYS A 308 11.87 7.70 -21.29
CA LYS A 308 12.91 8.72 -21.11
C LYS A 308 12.85 9.68 -22.31
N GLY A 309 12.22 10.84 -22.10
CA GLY A 309 12.30 12.02 -22.96
C GLY A 309 11.46 12.01 -24.25
N ARG A 310 10.24 12.55 -24.21
CA ARG A 310 9.75 13.44 -25.27
C ARG A 310 8.74 14.43 -24.65
N PRO A 311 8.93 15.75 -24.82
CA PRO A 311 7.92 16.74 -24.50
C PRO A 311 6.76 16.60 -25.49
N ASP A 312 5.59 17.11 -25.13
CA ASP A 312 4.34 17.07 -25.88
C ASP A 312 4.53 17.19 -27.41
N GLU A 313 4.38 16.08 -28.12
CA GLU A 313 4.34 16.06 -29.58
C GLU A 313 2.85 16.03 -29.97
N LYS A 314 2.40 17.17 -30.49
CA LYS A 314 1.08 17.39 -31.07
C LYS A 314 0.73 16.24 -32.02
N VAL A 315 -0.26 15.42 -31.65
CA VAL A 315 -0.91 14.50 -32.60
C VAL A 315 -2.05 15.27 -33.29
N THR A 316 -1.62 16.08 -34.25
CA THR A 316 -2.31 16.56 -35.45
C THR A 316 -1.12 16.70 -36.38
N GLU A 317 -0.83 15.75 -37.26
CA GLU A 317 -1.58 15.49 -38.48
C GLU A 317 -1.44 14.02 -38.89
N LEU A 318 -2.59 13.40 -39.14
CA LEU A 318 -2.68 12.17 -39.92
C LEU A 318 -3.64 12.48 -41.08
N SER A 319 -3.19 13.36 -41.96
CA SER A 319 -3.73 13.60 -43.29
C SER A 319 -2.55 13.95 -44.20
N ASP A 320 -2.60 13.46 -45.44
CA ASP A 320 -1.73 13.80 -46.57
C ASP A 320 -0.36 13.14 -46.62
N ASN A 321 -0.35 11.83 -46.87
CA ASN A 321 0.65 11.26 -47.78
C ASN A 321 0.16 9.98 -48.46
N VAL A 322 -1.05 10.04 -49.04
CA VAL A 322 -1.52 9.08 -50.05
C VAL A 322 -1.64 9.80 -51.38
N SER A 323 -0.50 10.05 -52.03
CA SER A 323 -0.40 10.17 -53.50
C SER A 323 1.03 10.51 -53.91
N GLN A 324 1.89 9.50 -54.02
CA GLN A 324 2.99 9.55 -55.00
C GLN A 324 2.81 8.35 -55.94
N VAL A 325 1.99 8.58 -56.96
CA VAL A 325 1.97 7.77 -58.18
C VAL A 325 3.27 8.07 -58.93
N PRO A 326 4.05 7.06 -59.36
CA PRO A 326 5.25 7.30 -60.15
C PRO A 326 4.85 7.59 -61.61
N SER A 327 5.04 8.81 -62.08
CA SER A 327 4.94 9.13 -63.51
C SER A 327 6.20 8.63 -64.23
N ARG A 328 6.10 7.42 -64.80
CA ARG A 328 7.06 6.87 -65.75
C ARG A 328 6.55 7.19 -67.17
N MET A 329 7.18 8.14 -67.85
CA MET A 329 7.13 8.32 -69.32
C MET A 329 8.60 8.43 -69.76
N MET A 330 9.19 7.36 -70.29
CA MET A 330 9.26 6.94 -71.70
C MET A 330 9.80 8.01 -72.65
N ILE A 331 10.79 7.54 -73.42
CA ILE A 331 11.62 8.17 -74.44
C ILE A 331 10.77 8.43 -75.69
N ASP A 332 10.83 9.65 -76.23
CA ASP A 332 11.29 9.98 -77.60
C ASP A 332 11.47 11.50 -77.74
#